data_AF-A0A1H4ATW3-F1
#
_entry.id   AF-A0A1H4ATW3-F1
#
_cell.length_a   1.000
_cell.length_b   1.000
_cell.length_c   1.000
_cell.angle_alpha   90.00
_cell.angle_beta   90.00
_cell.angle_gamma   90.00
#
_symmetry.space_group_name_H-M   'P 1'
#
loop_
_entity.id
_entity.type
_entity.pdbx_description
1 polymer ?
#
loop_
_entity_poly.entity_id
_entity_poly.type
_entity_poly.pdbx_seq_one_letter_code
_entity_poly.pdbx_strand_id
1 'polypeptide(L)'
;MSTFSDESARSFSAGADPEPEGADDIRLTFDRDVLRQFQDAVDAADYDTATAVVRDHWFDVVIGIRQGFAQVAERIPASELHTRPLLMMMLGIAYNLQPHRRMKGLRYFVGAARAARQGVDRMGPVDRALILVSESAAYRLIGRPRLGGAAARKAVAALDGLPLDQRASVQALSRIYAHVGTTQYYAGEVELALETFEKGLAESPPTGYSSGFANVAMAAGIHALRGDIHEAMAYIELAQDEQWTAMQRSWYPGTFYRIAEAVVALERFDAPTAREQLAAMTHDRRTIEHWRAIAVTEAFVELVDGRPSAGLAGMDAFAALRGAEGRGAAARRELAPSRALLHIALGDLTTATAVLRQLDSGSVHRHVGQARVELALGRTGAALQQLRRVAGELMDSRVRAEALSLESAALLRFAGGPRRRTAVEELGELLRASGQRLAVALVPVDDFPGLVDALAGAGFGDVLEGVPARSLLLPRPEGEPLSPRELAVLEVYLRTSRVPEVAQELGVSVNTVKSQIRSIYRKLDVSNRDEAIAVALDRHLVRPQD
;
A
#
# COMPACT_ATOMS: atom_id res chain seq x y z
N MET A 1 8.26 13.75 29.66
CA MET A 1 9.10 12.54 29.60
C MET A 1 8.35 11.35 30.17
N SER A 2 7.27 10.95 29.50
CA SER A 2 6.53 9.73 29.80
C SER A 2 5.76 9.33 28.54
N THR A 3 5.62 8.03 28.32
CA THR A 3 4.97 7.34 27.18
C THR A 3 5.81 7.17 25.88
N PHE A 4 7.05 6.69 26.01
CA PHE A 4 7.50 5.67 25.04
C PHE A 4 6.78 4.38 25.45
N SER A 5 5.64 4.11 24.83
CA SER A 5 4.98 2.81 24.99
C SER A 5 5.96 1.72 24.60
N ASP A 6 6.00 0.68 25.42
CA ASP A 6 6.82 -0.50 25.28
C ASP A 6 6.68 -1.17 23.89
N GLU A 7 7.44 -0.67 22.89
CA GLU A 7 7.50 -1.21 21.53
C GLU A 7 8.08 -2.64 21.51
N SER A 8 8.65 -3.10 22.63
CA SER A 8 9.20 -4.46 22.79
C SER A 8 8.13 -5.52 23.09
N ALA A 9 6.92 -5.11 23.49
CA ALA A 9 5.78 -6.01 23.66
C ALA A 9 5.18 -6.48 22.31
N ARG A 10 5.57 -5.85 21.18
CA ARG A 10 5.04 -6.09 19.82
C ARG A 10 6.00 -6.87 18.92
N SER A 11 6.90 -7.62 19.55
CA SER A 11 7.91 -8.51 18.99
C SER A 11 7.90 -9.78 19.86
N PHE A 12 8.38 -10.92 19.35
CA PHE A 12 8.43 -12.24 20.01
C PHE A 12 9.19 -12.30 21.38
N SER A 13 9.30 -11.22 22.15
CA SER A 13 10.01 -11.13 23.42
C SER A 13 9.19 -11.49 24.67
N ALA A 14 7.91 -11.82 24.54
CA ALA A 14 7.16 -12.57 25.56
C ALA A 14 6.78 -13.98 25.07
N GLY A 15 7.54 -14.49 24.09
CA GLY A 15 7.23 -15.61 23.19
C GLY A 15 7.08 -17.01 23.80
N ALA A 16 6.12 -17.18 24.70
CA ALA A 16 5.38 -18.43 24.80
C ALA A 16 4.01 -18.22 24.18
N ASP A 17 3.72 -19.07 23.21
CA ASP A 17 2.37 -19.38 22.76
C ASP A 17 1.47 -19.61 23.99
N PRO A 18 0.25 -19.03 24.10
CA PRO A 18 -0.72 -19.56 25.06
C PRO A 18 -0.90 -21.04 24.75
N GLU A 19 -0.90 -21.88 25.79
CA GLU A 19 -1.18 -23.32 25.68
C GLU A 19 -2.46 -23.47 24.84
N PRO A 20 -2.47 -24.37 23.85
CA PRO A 20 -3.63 -24.53 22.99
C PRO A 20 -4.84 -24.96 23.84
N GLU A 21 -5.86 -24.11 23.93
CA GLU A 21 -6.98 -24.29 24.86
C GLU A 21 -8.17 -25.08 24.27
N GLY A 22 -8.11 -25.51 23.00
CA GLY A 22 -9.23 -26.22 22.36
C GLY A 22 -8.80 -27.14 21.21
N ALA A 23 -9.59 -28.19 20.96
CA ALA A 23 -9.31 -29.25 19.98
C ALA A 23 -9.14 -28.77 18.51
N ASP A 24 -9.53 -27.53 18.21
CA ASP A 24 -9.45 -26.91 16.88
C ASP A 24 -8.19 -26.05 16.67
N ASP A 25 -7.25 -26.05 17.63
CA ASP A 25 -5.98 -25.34 17.49
C ASP A 25 -5.05 -26.07 16.52
N ILE A 26 -4.59 -25.39 15.45
CA ILE A 26 -3.68 -25.96 14.45
C ILE A 26 -2.39 -26.54 15.07
N ARG A 27 -1.96 -26.02 16.23
CA ARG A 27 -0.79 -26.49 16.98
C ARG A 27 -1.03 -27.83 17.68
N LEU A 28 -2.29 -28.23 17.87
CA LEU A 28 -2.70 -29.55 18.37
C LEU A 28 -2.91 -30.58 17.27
N THR A 29 -3.09 -30.16 16.01
CA THR A 29 -3.17 -31.03 14.82
C THR A 29 -1.82 -31.26 14.15
N PHE A 30 -0.71 -30.82 14.75
CA PHE A 30 0.63 -31.12 14.26
C PHE A 30 0.97 -32.58 14.54
N ASP A 31 1.23 -33.35 13.48
CA ASP A 31 1.83 -34.68 13.66
C ASP A 31 3.27 -34.52 14.15
N ARG A 32 3.44 -34.73 15.47
CA ARG A 32 4.74 -34.66 16.15
C ARG A 32 5.75 -35.67 15.60
N ASP A 33 5.28 -36.70 14.89
CA ASP A 33 6.15 -37.67 14.25
C ASP A 33 6.79 -37.15 12.96
N VAL A 34 6.31 -36.06 12.35
CA VAL A 34 6.90 -35.51 11.11
C VAL A 34 8.36 -35.11 11.32
N LEU A 35 8.69 -34.44 12.43
CA LEU A 35 10.08 -34.07 12.73
C LEU A 35 10.94 -35.31 12.96
N ARG A 36 10.39 -36.35 13.59
CA ARG A 36 11.06 -37.63 13.82
C ARG A 36 11.32 -38.37 12.51
N GLN A 37 10.33 -38.48 11.64
CA GLN A 37 10.46 -39.07 10.29
C GLN A 37 11.51 -38.33 9.46
N PHE A 38 11.50 -36.99 9.50
CA PHE A 38 12.51 -36.18 8.81
C PHE A 38 13.92 -36.42 9.40
N GLN A 39 14.03 -36.45 10.73
CA GLN A 39 15.27 -36.75 11.45
C GLN A 39 15.83 -38.13 11.08
N ASP A 40 14.98 -39.16 11.09
CA ASP A 40 15.35 -40.54 10.76
C ASP A 40 15.85 -40.65 9.31
N ALA A 41 15.20 -39.98 8.36
CA ALA A 41 15.64 -39.93 6.97
C ALA A 41 17.00 -39.22 6.80
N VAL A 42 17.22 -38.11 7.51
CA VAL A 42 18.50 -37.39 7.49
C VAL A 42 19.61 -38.24 8.13
N ASP A 43 19.33 -38.94 9.23
CA ASP A 43 20.27 -39.82 9.92
C ASP A 43 20.65 -41.03 9.06
N ALA A 44 19.72 -41.55 8.26
CA ALA A 44 19.96 -42.59 7.27
C ALA A 44 20.65 -42.10 5.99
N ALA A 45 20.93 -40.80 5.86
CA ALA A 45 21.39 -40.15 4.63
C ALA A 45 20.47 -40.36 3.42
N ASP A 46 19.18 -40.62 3.65
CA ASP A 46 18.15 -40.72 2.63
C ASP A 46 17.45 -39.37 2.43
N TYR A 47 18.11 -38.51 1.66
CA TYR A 47 17.65 -37.14 1.44
C TYR A 47 16.46 -37.03 0.48
N ASP A 48 16.17 -38.09 -0.27
CA ASP A 48 14.99 -38.14 -1.14
C ASP A 48 13.73 -38.39 -0.30
N THR A 49 13.81 -39.32 0.66
CA THR A 49 12.77 -39.49 1.69
C THR A 49 12.64 -38.23 2.54
N ALA A 50 13.74 -37.60 2.96
CA ALA A 50 13.67 -36.33 3.70
C ALA A 50 12.95 -35.22 2.89
N THR A 51 13.15 -35.19 1.57
CA THR A 51 12.44 -34.25 0.66
C THR A 51 10.96 -34.63 0.50
N ALA A 52 10.63 -35.92 0.45
CA ALA A 52 9.24 -36.39 0.42
C ALA A 52 8.50 -36.01 1.72
N VAL A 53 9.11 -36.20 2.90
CA VAL A 53 8.52 -35.76 4.17
C VAL A 53 8.21 -34.26 4.17
N VAL A 54 9.16 -33.43 3.72
CA VAL A 54 8.94 -31.98 3.61
C VAL A 54 7.87 -31.63 2.56
N ARG A 55 7.75 -32.41 1.49
CA ARG A 55 6.73 -32.20 0.45
C ARG A 55 5.34 -32.52 0.97
N ASP A 56 5.20 -33.68 1.61
CA ASP A 56 3.93 -34.24 2.03
C ASP A 56 3.43 -33.56 3.31
N HIS A 57 4.35 -33.09 4.16
CA HIS A 57 4.06 -32.45 5.45
C HIS A 57 4.59 -31.01 5.51
N TRP A 58 4.66 -30.31 4.38
CA TRP A 58 5.25 -28.97 4.27
C TRP A 58 4.84 -28.01 5.40
N PHE A 59 3.54 -27.93 5.66
CA PHE A 59 3.00 -26.98 6.64
C PHE A 59 3.21 -27.43 8.08
N ASP A 60 3.13 -28.73 8.35
CA ASP A 60 3.49 -29.29 9.64
C ASP A 60 4.95 -28.93 9.94
N VAL A 61 5.84 -29.15 8.96
CA VAL A 61 7.25 -28.78 9.10
C VAL A 61 7.41 -27.28 9.35
N VAL A 62 6.69 -26.39 8.65
CA VAL A 62 6.73 -24.93 8.91
C VAL A 62 6.33 -24.59 10.35
N ILE A 63 5.29 -25.22 10.88
CA ILE A 63 4.83 -25.02 12.27
C ILE A 63 5.88 -25.59 13.24
N GLY A 64 6.43 -26.76 12.92
CA GLY A 64 7.47 -27.47 13.66
C GLY A 64 8.88 -26.87 13.55
N ILE A 65 9.09 -25.82 12.75
CA ILE A 65 10.40 -25.13 12.64
C ILE A 65 10.94 -24.72 14.01
N ARG A 66 10.06 -24.32 14.93
CA ARG A 66 10.43 -23.95 16.31
C ARG A 66 10.95 -25.12 17.14
N GLN A 67 10.71 -26.36 16.71
CA GLN A 67 11.03 -27.59 17.46
C GLN A 67 12.33 -28.28 17.02
N GLY A 68 13.16 -27.65 16.19
CA GLY A 68 14.50 -28.19 15.88
C GLY A 68 14.76 -28.55 14.41
N PHE A 69 13.78 -28.37 13.52
CA PHE A 69 13.91 -28.71 12.10
C PHE A 69 15.18 -28.14 11.45
N ALA A 70 15.52 -26.88 11.75
CA ALA A 70 16.70 -26.23 11.18
C ALA A 70 18.01 -26.95 11.60
N GLN A 71 18.11 -27.37 12.86
CA GLN A 71 19.26 -28.10 13.39
C GLN A 71 19.41 -29.46 12.70
N VAL A 72 18.29 -30.15 12.43
CA VAL A 72 18.26 -31.41 11.70
C VAL A 72 18.74 -31.21 10.27
N ALA A 73 18.13 -30.27 9.56
CA ALA A 73 18.40 -29.99 8.15
C ALA A 73 19.82 -29.44 7.89
N GLU A 74 20.47 -28.80 8.87
CA GLU A 74 21.89 -28.38 8.78
C GLU A 74 22.88 -29.54 8.68
N ARG A 75 22.48 -30.76 9.07
CA ARG A 75 23.33 -31.95 8.98
C ARG A 75 23.39 -32.50 7.55
N ILE A 76 22.52 -32.04 6.66
CA ILE A 76 22.52 -32.42 5.25
C ILE A 76 23.71 -31.76 4.54
N PRO A 77 24.55 -32.52 3.80
CA PRO A 77 25.67 -31.96 3.05
C PRO A 77 25.25 -30.87 2.05
N ALA A 78 26.06 -29.84 1.90
CA ALA A 78 25.76 -28.73 0.99
C ALA A 78 25.57 -29.17 -0.47
N SER A 79 26.30 -30.20 -0.92
CA SER A 79 26.14 -30.80 -2.25
C SER A 79 24.73 -31.35 -2.48
N GLU A 80 24.13 -31.95 -1.45
CA GLU A 80 22.80 -32.54 -1.49
C GLU A 80 21.69 -31.50 -1.34
N LEU A 81 21.93 -30.44 -0.54
CA LEU A 81 20.99 -29.32 -0.43
C LEU A 81 20.86 -28.56 -1.74
N HIS A 82 21.95 -28.34 -2.47
CA HIS A 82 21.94 -27.55 -3.71
C HIS A 82 21.12 -28.16 -4.85
N THR A 83 20.79 -29.45 -4.78
CA THR A 83 19.93 -30.14 -5.75
C THR A 83 18.48 -30.24 -5.28
N ARG A 84 18.16 -29.82 -4.05
CA ARG A 84 16.85 -30.01 -3.39
C ARG A 84 16.20 -28.68 -3.00
N PRO A 85 15.47 -28.03 -3.93
CA PRO A 85 14.93 -26.68 -3.71
C PRO A 85 13.94 -26.58 -2.53
N LEU A 86 13.15 -27.63 -2.25
CA LEU A 86 12.20 -27.64 -1.13
C LEU A 86 12.91 -27.58 0.23
N LEU A 87 13.97 -28.37 0.41
CA LEU A 87 14.78 -28.35 1.64
C LEU A 87 15.48 -26.99 1.82
N MET A 88 16.02 -26.42 0.74
CA MET A 88 16.60 -25.08 0.78
C MET A 88 15.56 -24.02 1.13
N MET A 89 14.35 -24.10 0.55
CA MET A 89 13.27 -23.17 0.89
C MET A 89 12.91 -23.26 2.38
N MET A 90 12.77 -24.47 2.92
CA MET A 90 12.44 -24.67 4.34
C MET A 90 13.52 -24.15 5.29
N LEU A 91 14.80 -24.41 5.01
CA LEU A 91 15.90 -23.79 5.74
C LEU A 91 15.86 -22.26 5.64
N GLY A 92 15.51 -21.73 4.46
CA GLY A 92 15.28 -20.31 4.24
C GLY A 92 14.23 -19.73 5.16
N ILE A 93 13.04 -20.34 5.21
CA ILE A 93 11.92 -19.93 6.08
C ILE A 93 12.36 -20.00 7.55
N ALA A 94 12.97 -21.11 7.97
CA ALA A 94 13.37 -21.33 9.35
C ALA A 94 14.31 -20.25 9.89
N TYR A 95 15.27 -19.80 9.09
CA TYR A 95 16.16 -18.69 9.46
C TYR A 95 15.55 -17.32 9.23
N ASN A 96 14.63 -17.17 8.29
CA ASN A 96 13.96 -15.89 8.04
C ASN A 96 13.07 -15.47 9.20
N LEU A 97 12.44 -16.44 9.87
CA LEU A 97 11.64 -16.22 11.08
C LEU A 97 12.49 -15.77 12.30
N GLN A 98 13.82 -15.92 12.24
CA GLN A 98 14.73 -15.49 13.30
C GLN A 98 15.38 -14.15 12.91
N PRO A 99 15.05 -13.01 13.55
CA PRO A 99 15.51 -11.69 13.11
C PRO A 99 17.03 -11.57 12.92
N HIS A 100 17.80 -12.18 13.83
CA HIS A 100 19.27 -12.16 13.81
C HIS A 100 19.90 -13.13 12.79
N ARG A 101 19.15 -14.10 12.24
CA ARG A 101 19.61 -15.06 11.22
C ARG A 101 19.00 -14.84 9.84
N ARG A 102 18.18 -13.78 9.66
CA ARG A 102 17.49 -13.47 8.41
C ARG A 102 18.40 -13.48 7.18
N MET A 103 19.62 -12.94 7.29
CA MET A 103 20.58 -12.92 6.18
C MET A 103 21.01 -14.33 5.74
N LYS A 104 21.09 -15.28 6.68
CA LYS A 104 21.33 -16.69 6.37
C LYS A 104 20.14 -17.30 5.64
N GLY A 105 18.92 -17.00 6.08
CA GLY A 105 17.69 -17.43 5.39
C GLY A 105 17.61 -16.94 3.94
N LEU A 106 17.96 -15.68 3.69
CA LEU A 106 18.02 -15.12 2.33
C LEU A 106 18.96 -15.90 1.40
N ARG A 107 20.10 -16.40 1.89
CA ARG A 107 21.04 -17.22 1.10
C ARG A 107 20.40 -18.54 0.66
N TYR A 108 19.66 -19.18 1.56
CA TYR A 108 18.93 -20.40 1.24
C TYR A 108 17.80 -20.15 0.24
N PHE A 109 17.07 -19.03 0.31
CA PHE A 109 16.10 -18.67 -0.73
C PHE A 109 16.73 -18.47 -2.11
N VAL A 110 17.89 -17.78 -2.18
CA VAL A 110 18.62 -17.62 -3.44
C VAL A 110 19.05 -18.98 -4.00
N GLY A 111 19.54 -19.87 -3.13
CA GLY A 111 19.89 -21.23 -3.52
C GLY A 111 18.69 -22.04 -3.98
N ALA A 112 17.56 -21.94 -3.28
CA ALA A 112 16.30 -22.60 -3.64
C ALA A 112 15.82 -22.15 -5.03
N ALA A 113 15.83 -20.85 -5.32
CA ALA A 113 15.46 -20.32 -6.64
C ALA A 113 16.40 -20.82 -7.75
N ARG A 114 17.69 -20.98 -7.47
CA ARG A 114 18.66 -21.52 -8.43
C ARG A 114 18.44 -23.02 -8.67
N ALA A 115 18.27 -23.79 -7.60
CA ALA A 115 18.02 -25.23 -7.66
C ALA A 115 16.71 -25.54 -8.39
N ALA A 116 15.67 -24.76 -8.11
CA ALA A 116 14.36 -24.88 -8.76
C ALA A 116 14.47 -24.81 -10.29
N ARG A 117 15.29 -23.90 -10.84
CA ARG A 117 15.47 -23.77 -12.29
C ARG A 117 16.18 -24.94 -12.95
N GLN A 118 17.03 -25.65 -12.22
CA GLN A 118 17.90 -26.70 -12.77
C GLN A 118 17.20 -28.07 -12.83
N GLY A 119 16.12 -28.28 -12.05
CA GLY A 119 15.47 -29.59 -11.92
C GLY A 119 14.19 -29.81 -12.75
N VAL A 120 13.56 -28.76 -13.30
CA VAL A 120 12.16 -28.79 -13.80
C VAL A 120 11.87 -29.87 -14.86
N ASP A 121 12.85 -30.27 -15.66
CA ASP A 121 12.63 -31.13 -16.84
C ASP A 121 12.53 -32.64 -16.55
N ARG A 122 12.72 -33.09 -15.30
CA ARG A 122 12.74 -34.53 -14.94
C ARG A 122 11.75 -34.97 -13.86
N MET A 123 10.77 -34.15 -13.52
CA MET A 123 9.88 -34.35 -12.36
C MET A 123 8.42 -34.58 -12.71
N GLY A 124 7.69 -35.24 -11.80
CA GLY A 124 6.24 -35.42 -11.89
C GLY A 124 5.48 -34.09 -11.83
N PRO A 125 4.20 -34.05 -12.26
CA PRO A 125 3.42 -32.81 -12.36
C PRO A 125 3.29 -32.03 -11.04
N VAL A 126 3.06 -32.74 -9.92
CA VAL A 126 2.93 -32.14 -8.58
C VAL A 126 4.26 -31.52 -8.12
N ASP A 127 5.36 -32.26 -8.26
CA ASP A 127 6.70 -31.78 -7.88
C ASP A 127 7.10 -30.55 -8.68
N ARG A 128 6.79 -30.55 -9.98
CA ARG A 128 6.99 -29.40 -10.85
C ARG A 128 6.20 -28.18 -10.36
N ALA A 129 4.94 -28.35 -9.97
CA ALA A 129 4.13 -27.26 -9.43
C ALA A 129 4.73 -26.70 -8.13
N LEU A 130 5.04 -27.56 -7.15
CA LEU A 130 5.60 -27.15 -5.86
C LEU A 130 6.96 -26.43 -5.98
N ILE A 131 7.78 -26.83 -6.95
CA ILE A 131 9.06 -26.16 -7.24
C ILE A 131 8.84 -24.77 -7.81
N LEU A 132 7.88 -24.59 -8.72
CA LEU A 132 7.54 -23.28 -9.27
C LEU A 132 6.94 -22.36 -8.19
N VAL A 133 6.11 -22.91 -7.29
CA VAL A 133 5.60 -22.19 -6.12
C VAL A 133 6.77 -21.72 -5.26
N SER A 134 7.72 -22.62 -4.97
CA SER A 134 8.91 -22.33 -4.18
C SER A 134 9.80 -21.28 -4.85
N GLU A 135 10.07 -21.39 -6.15
CA GLU A 135 10.83 -20.36 -6.89
C GLU A 135 10.16 -18.99 -6.78
N SER A 136 8.84 -18.94 -6.96
CA SER A 136 8.08 -17.69 -6.90
C SER A 136 8.14 -17.05 -5.50
N ALA A 137 7.93 -17.86 -4.45
CA ALA A 137 8.02 -17.43 -3.05
C ALA A 137 9.45 -16.98 -2.67
N ALA A 138 10.49 -17.66 -3.16
CA ALA A 138 11.88 -17.27 -2.90
C ALA A 138 12.15 -15.85 -3.41
N TYR A 139 11.73 -15.54 -4.63
CA TYR A 139 11.88 -14.21 -5.21
C TYR A 139 11.14 -13.13 -4.43
N ARG A 140 9.93 -13.43 -3.96
CA ARG A 140 9.17 -12.54 -3.07
C ARG A 140 9.92 -12.29 -1.77
N LEU A 141 10.39 -13.33 -1.09
CA LEU A 141 11.03 -13.24 0.23
C LEU A 141 12.41 -12.55 0.22
N ILE A 142 13.11 -12.56 -0.92
CA ILE A 142 14.34 -11.75 -1.11
C ILE A 142 14.06 -10.32 -1.59
N GLY A 143 12.80 -9.89 -1.64
CA GLY A 143 12.40 -8.53 -2.02
C GLY A 143 12.44 -8.26 -3.53
N ARG A 144 12.37 -9.30 -4.36
CA ARG A 144 12.34 -9.21 -5.84
C ARG A 144 11.12 -9.91 -6.45
N PRO A 145 9.89 -9.61 -6.01
CA PRO A 145 8.69 -10.36 -6.40
C PRO A 145 8.43 -10.35 -7.91
N ARG A 146 8.77 -9.26 -8.63
CA ARG A 146 8.67 -9.19 -10.10
C ARG A 146 9.45 -10.28 -10.84
N LEU A 147 10.59 -10.73 -10.29
CA LEU A 147 11.34 -11.85 -10.87
C LEU A 147 10.64 -13.21 -10.66
N GLY A 148 9.78 -13.29 -9.63
CA GLY A 148 8.98 -14.47 -9.31
C GLY A 148 7.66 -14.56 -10.08
N GLY A 149 7.18 -13.48 -10.71
CA GLY A 149 5.87 -13.45 -11.40
C GLY A 149 5.75 -14.50 -12.51
N ALA A 150 6.80 -14.72 -13.31
CA ALA A 150 6.79 -15.77 -14.34
C ALA A 150 6.71 -17.19 -13.75
N ALA A 151 7.39 -17.44 -12.63
CA ALA A 151 7.31 -18.71 -11.92
C ALA A 151 5.93 -18.89 -11.29
N ALA A 152 5.34 -17.82 -10.74
CA ALA A 152 3.99 -17.82 -10.18
C ALA A 152 2.93 -18.19 -11.24
N ARG A 153 2.94 -17.54 -12.42
CA ARG A 153 2.03 -17.90 -13.53
C ARG A 153 2.18 -19.35 -13.97
N LYS A 154 3.41 -19.84 -14.09
CA LYS A 154 3.67 -21.25 -14.42
C LYS A 154 3.21 -22.20 -13.32
N ALA A 155 3.32 -21.80 -12.06
CA ALA A 155 2.83 -22.57 -10.92
C ALA A 155 1.30 -22.71 -10.99
N VAL A 156 0.56 -21.60 -11.17
CA VAL A 156 -0.91 -21.63 -11.34
C VAL A 156 -1.30 -22.53 -12.52
N ALA A 157 -0.67 -22.37 -13.68
CA ALA A 157 -0.96 -23.21 -14.85
C ALA A 157 -0.65 -24.70 -14.60
N ALA A 158 0.41 -25.02 -13.86
CA ALA A 158 0.73 -26.39 -13.48
C ALA A 158 -0.29 -26.98 -12.50
N LEU A 159 -0.75 -26.20 -11.51
CA LEU A 159 -1.77 -26.60 -10.55
C LEU A 159 -3.14 -26.80 -11.22
N ASP A 160 -3.54 -25.87 -12.09
CA ASP A 160 -4.80 -25.94 -12.85
C ASP A 160 -4.82 -27.11 -13.83
N GLY A 161 -3.63 -27.53 -14.32
CA GLY A 161 -3.47 -28.67 -15.22
C GLY A 161 -3.36 -30.03 -14.52
N LEU A 162 -3.41 -30.10 -13.19
CA LEU A 162 -3.34 -31.38 -12.47
C LEU A 162 -4.60 -32.23 -12.73
N PRO A 163 -4.45 -33.52 -13.07
CA PRO A 163 -5.55 -34.48 -13.05
C PRO A 163 -6.27 -34.51 -11.69
N LEU A 164 -7.57 -34.80 -11.67
CA LEU A 164 -8.39 -34.75 -10.44
C LEU A 164 -7.87 -35.64 -9.30
N ASP A 165 -7.36 -36.82 -9.62
CA ASP A 165 -6.76 -37.76 -8.67
C ASP A 165 -5.47 -37.19 -8.05
N GLN A 166 -4.63 -36.54 -8.86
CA GLN A 166 -3.43 -35.88 -8.39
C GLN A 166 -3.75 -34.60 -7.61
N ARG A 167 -4.78 -33.84 -8.03
CA ARG A 167 -5.23 -32.63 -7.34
C ARG A 167 -5.68 -32.95 -5.91
N ALA A 168 -6.44 -34.02 -5.71
CA ALA A 168 -6.87 -34.49 -4.40
C ALA A 168 -5.71 -34.95 -3.50
N SER A 169 -4.59 -35.37 -4.10
CA SER A 169 -3.38 -35.78 -3.36
C SER A 169 -2.53 -34.60 -2.86
N VAL A 170 -2.74 -33.39 -3.40
CA VAL A 170 -1.99 -32.20 -2.97
C VAL A 170 -2.56 -31.67 -1.66
N GLN A 171 -1.86 -31.93 -0.56
CA GLN A 171 -2.24 -31.37 0.73
C GLN A 171 -2.22 -29.84 0.71
N ALA A 172 -3.24 -29.22 1.33
CA ALA A 172 -3.36 -27.78 1.49
C ALA A 172 -3.26 -26.96 0.17
N LEU A 173 -3.80 -27.50 -0.92
CA LEU A 173 -3.85 -26.85 -2.23
C LEU A 173 -4.37 -25.41 -2.18
N SER A 174 -5.43 -25.16 -1.40
CA SER A 174 -5.96 -23.82 -1.14
C SER A 174 -4.89 -22.82 -0.67
N ARG A 175 -4.00 -23.25 0.23
CA ARG A 175 -2.92 -22.43 0.78
C ARG A 175 -1.76 -22.25 -0.21
N ILE A 176 -1.52 -23.24 -1.07
CA ILE A 176 -0.54 -23.12 -2.16
C ILE A 176 -0.95 -21.99 -3.10
N TYR A 177 -2.22 -21.95 -3.51
CA TYR A 177 -2.77 -20.84 -4.29
C TYR A 177 -2.58 -19.49 -3.57
N ALA A 178 -2.84 -19.42 -2.26
CA ALA A 178 -2.61 -18.19 -1.47
C ALA A 178 -1.15 -17.71 -1.53
N HIS A 179 -0.17 -18.61 -1.47
CA HIS A 179 1.24 -18.25 -1.55
C HIS A 179 1.65 -17.75 -2.94
N VAL A 180 1.08 -18.34 -4.01
CA VAL A 180 1.31 -17.92 -5.39
C VAL A 180 0.65 -16.58 -5.68
N GLY A 181 -0.61 -16.42 -5.27
CA GLY A 181 -1.37 -15.17 -5.35
C GLY A 181 -0.65 -14.02 -4.65
N THR A 182 -0.10 -14.28 -3.47
CA THR A 182 0.72 -13.28 -2.73
C THR A 182 1.95 -12.84 -3.54
N THR A 183 2.60 -13.77 -4.25
CA THR A 183 3.72 -13.42 -5.15
C THR A 183 3.26 -12.59 -6.35
N GLN A 184 2.14 -12.95 -6.98
CA GLN A 184 1.55 -12.17 -8.09
C GLN A 184 1.19 -10.75 -7.65
N TYR A 185 0.54 -10.59 -6.49
CA TYR A 185 0.21 -9.29 -5.92
C TYR A 185 1.45 -8.41 -5.77
N TYR A 186 2.51 -8.92 -5.13
CA TYR A 186 3.76 -8.17 -4.98
C TYR A 186 4.55 -7.99 -6.28
N ALA A 187 4.31 -8.81 -7.30
CA ALA A 187 4.85 -8.62 -8.65
C ALA A 187 4.12 -7.47 -9.39
N GLY A 188 2.97 -7.02 -8.89
CA GLY A 188 2.11 -6.01 -9.54
C GLY A 188 1.08 -6.62 -10.49
N GLU A 189 0.87 -7.93 -10.43
CA GLU A 189 -0.11 -8.67 -11.25
C GLU A 189 -1.40 -8.85 -10.44
N VAL A 190 -2.04 -7.74 -10.08
CA VAL A 190 -3.08 -7.71 -9.04
C VAL A 190 -4.33 -8.46 -9.47
N GLU A 191 -4.78 -8.30 -10.71
CA GLU A 191 -5.95 -9.00 -11.25
C GLU A 191 -5.72 -10.53 -11.25
N LEU A 192 -4.55 -10.98 -11.72
CA LEU A 192 -4.18 -12.39 -11.68
C LEU A 192 -4.07 -12.93 -10.24
N ALA A 193 -3.63 -12.09 -9.30
CA ALA A 193 -3.58 -12.46 -7.89
C ALA A 193 -4.97 -12.71 -7.32
N LEU A 194 -5.93 -11.82 -7.59
CA LEU A 194 -7.33 -11.97 -7.16
C LEU A 194 -7.96 -13.25 -7.71
N GLU A 195 -7.83 -13.51 -9.03
CA GLU A 195 -8.27 -14.77 -9.65
C GLU A 195 -7.63 -16.01 -8.98
N THR A 196 -6.35 -15.89 -8.59
CA THR A 196 -5.62 -16.99 -7.95
C THR A 196 -6.10 -17.21 -6.51
N PHE A 197 -6.48 -16.16 -5.78
CA PHE A 197 -7.08 -16.30 -4.45
C PHE A 197 -8.48 -16.94 -4.53
N GLU A 198 -9.29 -16.58 -5.52
CA GLU A 198 -10.60 -17.22 -5.76
C GLU A 198 -10.46 -18.72 -6.05
N LYS A 199 -9.50 -19.11 -6.90
CA LYS A 199 -9.15 -20.53 -7.11
C LYS A 199 -8.76 -21.22 -5.81
N GLY A 200 -7.91 -20.57 -5.01
CA GLY A 200 -7.51 -21.09 -3.70
C GLY A 200 -8.70 -21.27 -2.76
N LEU A 201 -9.63 -20.31 -2.73
CA LEU A 201 -10.83 -20.38 -1.92
C LEU A 201 -11.76 -21.53 -2.36
N ALA A 202 -11.91 -21.75 -3.66
CA ALA A 202 -12.70 -22.86 -4.21
C ALA A 202 -12.16 -24.25 -3.83
N GLU A 203 -10.86 -24.36 -3.55
CA GLU A 203 -10.22 -25.58 -3.05
C GLU A 203 -10.25 -25.73 -1.53
N SER A 204 -10.86 -24.78 -0.80
CA SER A 204 -10.95 -24.86 0.65
C SER A 204 -12.01 -25.90 1.06
N PRO A 205 -11.70 -26.81 2.00
CA PRO A 205 -12.67 -27.81 2.42
C PRO A 205 -13.89 -27.16 3.09
N PRO A 206 -15.11 -27.69 2.88
CA PRO A 206 -16.35 -27.11 3.41
C PRO A 206 -16.55 -27.32 4.92
N THR A 207 -15.73 -28.19 5.56
CA THR A 207 -15.83 -28.54 6.98
C THR A 207 -14.44 -28.76 7.58
N GLY A 208 -14.25 -28.42 8.86
CA GLY A 208 -12.99 -28.57 9.59
C GLY A 208 -12.10 -27.31 9.53
N TYR A 209 -10.85 -27.41 9.98
CA TYR A 209 -9.89 -26.30 9.90
C TYR A 209 -9.66 -25.90 8.44
N SER A 210 -10.29 -24.81 8.03
CA SER A 210 -10.29 -24.37 6.64
C SER A 210 -8.96 -23.67 6.32
N SER A 211 -8.26 -24.14 5.29
CA SER A 211 -6.93 -23.61 4.91
C SER A 211 -7.00 -22.38 4.00
N GLY A 212 -8.20 -22.02 3.53
CA GLY A 212 -8.45 -20.94 2.59
C GLY A 212 -8.50 -19.53 3.19
N PHE A 213 -8.36 -19.37 4.50
CA PHE A 213 -8.48 -18.06 5.16
C PHE A 213 -7.53 -17.01 4.56
N ALA A 214 -6.29 -17.40 4.23
CA ALA A 214 -5.33 -16.50 3.62
C ALA A 214 -5.79 -15.95 2.25
N ASN A 215 -6.55 -16.74 1.47
CA ASN A 215 -7.11 -16.28 0.20
C ASN A 215 -8.16 -15.19 0.43
N VAL A 216 -9.12 -15.43 1.35
CA VAL A 216 -10.17 -14.48 1.72
C VAL A 216 -9.55 -13.19 2.28
N ALA A 217 -8.61 -13.33 3.22
CA ALA A 217 -7.95 -12.20 3.85
C ALA A 217 -7.18 -11.34 2.84
N MET A 218 -6.41 -11.96 1.94
CA MET A 218 -5.68 -11.24 0.89
C MET A 218 -6.64 -10.53 -0.08
N ALA A 219 -7.70 -11.19 -0.54
CA ALA A 219 -8.71 -10.58 -1.40
C ALA A 219 -9.36 -9.36 -0.73
N ALA A 220 -9.82 -9.50 0.52
CA ALA A 220 -10.40 -8.41 1.31
C ALA A 220 -9.46 -7.18 1.37
N GLY A 221 -8.21 -7.41 1.76
CA GLY A 221 -7.25 -6.30 1.91
C GLY A 221 -6.86 -5.65 0.59
N ILE A 222 -6.75 -6.43 -0.50
CA ILE A 222 -6.44 -5.88 -1.83
C ILE A 222 -7.59 -5.01 -2.33
N HIS A 223 -8.84 -5.46 -2.25
CA HIS A 223 -10.00 -4.66 -2.63
C HIS A 223 -10.10 -3.38 -1.80
N ALA A 224 -9.88 -3.47 -0.48
CA ALA A 224 -9.91 -2.31 0.40
C ALA A 224 -8.83 -1.26 0.00
N LEU A 225 -7.59 -1.71 -0.22
CA LEU A 225 -6.48 -0.85 -0.62
C LEU A 225 -6.71 -0.22 -2.01
N ARG A 226 -7.35 -0.94 -2.94
CA ARG A 226 -7.74 -0.43 -4.28
C ARG A 226 -8.96 0.50 -4.26
N GLY A 227 -9.65 0.62 -3.12
CA GLY A 227 -10.82 1.48 -2.97
C GLY A 227 -12.15 0.82 -3.36
N ASP A 228 -12.18 -0.50 -3.56
CA ASP A 228 -13.38 -1.27 -3.84
C ASP A 228 -14.03 -1.73 -2.52
N ILE A 229 -14.57 -0.76 -1.76
CA ILE A 229 -14.94 -0.94 -0.35
C ILE A 229 -16.09 -1.94 -0.17
N HIS A 230 -17.09 -1.93 -1.06
CA HIS A 230 -18.20 -2.88 -1.00
C HIS A 230 -17.73 -4.32 -1.21
N GLU A 231 -16.81 -4.54 -2.16
CA GLU A 231 -16.23 -5.87 -2.41
C GLU A 231 -15.36 -6.32 -1.22
N ALA A 232 -14.57 -5.40 -0.66
CA ALA A 232 -13.80 -5.67 0.55
C ALA A 232 -14.70 -6.08 1.72
N MET A 233 -15.84 -5.41 1.90
CA MET A 233 -16.81 -5.75 2.94
C MET A 233 -17.43 -7.15 2.73
N ALA A 234 -17.70 -7.56 1.49
CA ALA A 234 -18.20 -8.91 1.20
C ALA A 234 -17.18 -9.99 1.61
N TYR A 235 -15.89 -9.79 1.31
CA TYR A 235 -14.83 -10.70 1.75
C TYR A 235 -14.58 -10.65 3.27
N ILE A 236 -14.74 -9.49 3.91
CA ILE A 236 -14.68 -9.37 5.37
C ILE A 236 -15.80 -10.19 6.02
N GLU A 237 -17.03 -10.09 5.52
CA GLU A 237 -18.17 -10.87 6.01
C GLU A 237 -17.89 -12.38 5.88
N LEU A 238 -17.36 -12.81 4.74
CA LEU A 238 -16.91 -14.19 4.55
C LEU A 238 -15.82 -14.62 5.54
N ALA A 239 -14.89 -13.72 5.89
CA ALA A 239 -13.85 -13.97 6.89
C ALA A 239 -14.36 -13.98 8.34
N GLN A 240 -15.54 -13.41 8.60
CA GLN A 240 -16.20 -13.38 9.91
C GLN A 240 -17.05 -14.62 10.20
N ASP A 241 -17.32 -15.45 9.18
CA ASP A 241 -17.96 -16.76 9.31
C ASP A 241 -17.31 -17.61 10.43
N GLU A 242 -18.14 -18.33 11.19
CA GLU A 242 -17.76 -19.18 12.32
C GLU A 242 -16.75 -20.27 11.95
N GLN A 243 -16.65 -20.64 10.66
CA GLN A 243 -15.64 -21.58 10.17
C GLN A 243 -14.18 -21.10 10.36
N TRP A 244 -13.94 -19.82 10.63
CA TRP A 244 -12.60 -19.25 10.81
C TRP A 244 -12.30 -18.89 12.26
N THR A 245 -11.11 -19.27 12.72
CA THR A 245 -10.68 -19.03 14.11
C THR A 245 -10.22 -17.59 14.33
N ALA A 246 -10.32 -17.11 15.58
CA ALA A 246 -9.75 -15.81 15.98
C ALA A 246 -8.22 -15.73 15.77
N MET A 247 -7.53 -16.87 15.90
CA MET A 247 -6.10 -16.98 15.62
C MET A 247 -5.79 -16.72 14.14
N GLN A 248 -6.53 -17.33 13.22
CA GLN A 248 -6.37 -17.07 11.78
C GLN A 248 -6.55 -15.59 11.45
N ARG A 249 -7.55 -14.94 12.06
CA ARG A 249 -7.82 -13.49 11.89
C ARG A 249 -6.76 -12.56 12.47
N SER A 250 -5.94 -13.01 13.43
CA SER A 250 -4.97 -12.15 14.13
C SER A 250 -3.51 -12.40 13.72
N TRP A 251 -3.18 -13.61 13.27
CA TRP A 251 -1.81 -13.98 12.90
C TRP A 251 -1.50 -13.66 11.44
N TYR A 252 -0.34 -14.11 10.95
CA TYR A 252 0.14 -13.86 9.58
C TYR A 252 -0.95 -13.97 8.49
N PRO A 253 -1.77 -15.05 8.41
CA PRO A 253 -2.82 -15.17 7.40
C PRO A 253 -3.88 -14.06 7.45
N GLY A 254 -4.15 -13.47 8.62
CA GLY A 254 -5.14 -12.43 8.84
C GLY A 254 -4.62 -11.01 8.70
N THR A 255 -3.36 -10.82 8.32
CA THR A 255 -2.78 -9.49 8.15
C THR A 255 -3.63 -8.63 7.19
N PHE A 256 -3.95 -9.15 6.00
CA PHE A 256 -4.74 -8.39 5.03
C PHE A 256 -6.22 -8.27 5.41
N TYR A 257 -6.78 -9.20 6.19
CA TYR A 257 -8.11 -9.06 6.79
C TYR A 257 -8.15 -7.85 7.76
N ARG A 258 -7.18 -7.74 8.66
CA ARG A 258 -7.09 -6.60 9.59
C ARG A 258 -6.80 -5.28 8.89
N ILE A 259 -6.01 -5.30 7.81
CA ILE A 259 -5.84 -4.13 6.93
C ILE A 259 -7.18 -3.75 6.29
N ALA A 260 -7.95 -4.72 5.78
CA ALA A 260 -9.25 -4.46 5.17
C ALA A 260 -10.21 -3.79 6.15
N GLU A 261 -10.37 -4.36 7.34
CA GLU A 261 -11.19 -3.82 8.43
C GLU A 261 -10.75 -2.39 8.81
N ALA A 262 -9.44 -2.17 8.94
CA ALA A 262 -8.89 -0.85 9.24
C ALA A 262 -9.17 0.16 8.12
N VAL A 263 -9.01 -0.22 6.84
CA VAL A 263 -9.30 0.66 5.70
C VAL A 263 -10.80 0.97 5.60
N VAL A 264 -11.68 0.00 5.83
CA VAL A 264 -13.14 0.23 5.90
C VAL A 264 -13.50 1.21 7.02
N ALA A 265 -12.86 1.08 8.19
CA ALA A 265 -13.02 2.04 9.28
C ALA A 265 -12.50 3.45 8.92
N LEU A 266 -11.39 3.54 8.17
CA LEU A 266 -10.86 4.82 7.68
C LEU A 266 -11.80 5.52 6.69
N GLU A 267 -12.52 4.78 5.85
CA GLU A 267 -13.57 5.35 4.98
C GLU A 267 -14.77 5.88 5.77
N ARG A 268 -14.92 5.49 7.04
CA ARG A 268 -15.90 6.03 7.99
C ARG A 268 -15.29 7.07 8.94
N PHE A 269 -14.02 7.44 8.72
CA PHE A 269 -13.24 8.33 9.58
C PHE A 269 -13.14 7.86 11.05
N ASP A 270 -13.20 6.55 11.28
CA ASP A 270 -13.10 5.93 12.60
C ASP A 270 -11.66 5.44 12.87
N ALA A 271 -10.77 6.40 13.18
CA ALA A 271 -9.39 6.10 13.53
C ALA A 271 -9.23 5.20 14.77
N PRO A 272 -10.03 5.32 15.85
CA PRO A 272 -9.99 4.39 16.98
C PRO A 272 -10.20 2.92 16.56
N THR A 273 -11.27 2.61 15.82
CA THR A 273 -11.54 1.24 15.36
C THR A 273 -10.44 0.75 14.43
N ALA A 274 -9.99 1.60 13.49
CA ALA A 274 -8.89 1.22 12.59
C ALA A 274 -7.61 0.88 13.36
N ARG A 275 -7.30 1.64 14.43
CA ARG A 275 -6.14 1.38 15.31
C ARG A 275 -6.29 0.08 16.08
N GLU A 276 -7.48 -0.23 16.58
CA GLU A 276 -7.77 -1.50 17.27
C GLU A 276 -7.54 -2.70 16.34
N GLN A 277 -8.02 -2.62 15.09
CA GLN A 277 -7.84 -3.68 14.10
C GLN A 277 -6.36 -3.94 13.79
N LEU A 278 -5.57 -2.88 13.63
CA LEU A 278 -4.12 -3.01 13.42
C LEU A 278 -3.41 -3.53 14.68
N ALA A 279 -3.84 -3.11 15.88
CA ALA A 279 -3.28 -3.57 17.15
C ALA A 279 -3.59 -5.05 17.44
N ALA A 280 -4.68 -5.59 16.88
CA ALA A 280 -5.04 -7.01 16.99
C ALA A 280 -4.13 -7.93 16.16
N MET A 281 -3.24 -7.40 15.32
CA MET A 281 -2.27 -8.19 14.58
C MET A 281 -1.16 -8.72 15.49
N THR A 282 -0.90 -10.03 15.42
CA THR A 282 0.24 -10.68 16.08
C THR A 282 1.34 -10.95 15.06
N HIS A 283 2.35 -10.07 15.03
CA HIS A 283 3.49 -10.19 14.10
C HIS A 283 4.77 -9.56 14.65
N ASP A 284 5.93 -9.95 14.13
CA ASP A 284 7.18 -9.19 14.33
C ASP A 284 7.42 -8.25 13.15
N ARG A 285 7.46 -6.94 13.45
CA ARG A 285 7.74 -5.87 12.48
C ARG A 285 9.07 -6.09 11.74
N ARG A 286 10.04 -6.80 12.33
CA ARG A 286 11.34 -7.09 11.69
C ARG A 286 11.28 -8.18 10.62
N THR A 287 10.26 -9.04 10.64
CA THR A 287 10.18 -10.21 9.74
C THR A 287 8.96 -10.17 8.82
N ILE A 288 7.82 -9.61 9.25
CA ILE A 288 6.58 -9.56 8.45
C ILE A 288 6.80 -8.97 7.05
N GLU A 289 6.38 -9.66 6.01
CA GLU A 289 6.60 -9.21 4.63
C GLU A 289 5.58 -8.17 4.16
N HIS A 290 4.42 -8.14 4.79
CA HIS A 290 3.31 -7.20 4.54
C HIS A 290 3.54 -5.80 5.15
N TRP A 291 4.74 -5.54 5.66
CA TRP A 291 5.06 -4.35 6.43
C TRP A 291 4.76 -3.02 5.71
N ARG A 292 4.85 -2.96 4.38
CA ARG A 292 4.57 -1.74 3.61
C ARG A 292 3.08 -1.38 3.65
N ALA A 293 2.21 -2.36 3.45
CA ALA A 293 0.76 -2.17 3.54
C ALA A 293 0.33 -1.79 4.98
N ILE A 294 0.94 -2.42 5.98
CA ILE A 294 0.73 -2.06 7.40
C ILE A 294 1.17 -0.62 7.65
N ALA A 295 2.39 -0.23 7.25
CA ALA A 295 2.93 1.11 7.45
C ALA A 295 2.08 2.20 6.77
N VAL A 296 1.59 1.94 5.55
CA VAL A 296 0.68 2.85 4.85
C VAL A 296 -0.64 2.98 5.62
N THR A 297 -1.23 1.86 6.05
CA THR A 297 -2.52 1.89 6.77
C THR A 297 -2.39 2.58 8.12
N GLU A 298 -1.34 2.30 8.90
CA GLU A 298 -1.00 3.01 10.15
C GLU A 298 -0.84 4.51 9.91
N ALA A 299 -0.16 4.91 8.84
CA ALA A 299 0.00 6.32 8.49
C ALA A 299 -1.34 7.01 8.18
N PHE A 300 -2.27 6.32 7.51
CA PHE A 300 -3.61 6.85 7.26
C PHE A 300 -4.47 6.91 8.54
N VAL A 301 -4.32 5.96 9.46
CA VAL A 301 -4.92 6.05 10.81
C VAL A 301 -4.49 7.33 11.51
N GLU A 302 -3.18 7.60 11.51
CA GLU A 302 -2.64 8.81 12.14
C GLU A 302 -3.04 10.09 11.38
N LEU A 303 -3.20 10.03 10.06
CA LEU A 303 -3.72 11.17 9.27
C LEU A 303 -5.18 11.49 9.62
N VAL A 304 -6.06 10.49 9.63
CA VAL A 304 -7.49 10.65 9.96
C VAL A 304 -7.66 11.13 11.40
N ASP A 305 -6.78 10.69 12.31
CA ASP A 305 -6.76 11.13 13.71
C ASP A 305 -6.13 12.52 13.93
N GLY A 306 -5.76 13.23 12.85
CA GLY A 306 -5.18 14.58 12.93
C GLY A 306 -3.74 14.62 13.43
N ARG A 307 -3.00 13.49 13.35
CA ARG A 307 -1.60 13.34 13.80
C ARG A 307 -0.65 12.96 12.65
N PRO A 308 -0.60 13.70 11.53
CA PRO A 308 0.24 13.34 10.37
C PRO A 308 1.75 13.25 10.67
N SER A 309 2.26 14.03 11.63
CA SER A 309 3.65 13.89 12.11
C SER A 309 3.93 12.52 12.74
N ALA A 310 2.96 11.96 13.49
CA ALA A 310 3.08 10.63 14.06
C ALA A 310 3.05 9.55 12.97
N GLY A 311 2.20 9.74 11.94
CA GLY A 311 2.18 8.88 10.76
C GLY A 311 3.53 8.84 10.03
N LEU A 312 4.19 9.99 9.83
CA LEU A 312 5.52 10.06 9.22
C LEU A 312 6.57 9.34 10.08
N ALA A 313 6.62 9.67 11.38
CA ALA A 313 7.58 9.08 12.31
C ALA A 313 7.43 7.55 12.40
N GLY A 314 6.19 7.05 12.47
CA GLY A 314 5.88 5.62 12.52
C GLY A 314 6.28 4.90 11.24
N MET A 315 6.00 5.50 10.06
CA MET A 315 6.39 4.95 8.77
C MET A 315 7.92 4.84 8.63
N ASP A 316 8.66 5.88 9.03
CA ASP A 316 10.12 5.89 8.94
C ASP A 316 10.77 4.97 9.97
N ALA A 317 10.21 4.87 11.19
CA ALA A 317 10.63 3.90 12.20
C ALA A 317 10.45 2.46 11.72
N PHE A 318 9.30 2.15 11.08
CA PHE A 318 9.07 0.83 10.50
C PHE A 318 10.08 0.54 9.39
N ALA A 319 10.30 1.47 8.46
CA ALA A 319 11.30 1.30 7.41
C ALA A 319 12.73 1.12 7.96
N ALA A 320 13.08 1.81 9.04
CA ALA A 320 14.38 1.64 9.72
C ALA A 320 14.55 0.24 10.31
N LEU A 321 13.51 -0.33 10.94
CA LEU A 321 13.51 -1.71 11.45
C LEU A 321 13.75 -2.75 10.35
N ARG A 322 13.39 -2.45 9.10
CA ARG A 322 13.62 -3.32 7.93
C ARG A 322 15.05 -3.26 7.39
N GLY A 323 15.89 -2.36 7.89
CA GLY A 323 17.31 -2.27 7.52
C GLY A 323 17.54 -1.93 6.05
N ALA A 324 18.20 -2.82 5.31
CA ALA A 324 18.51 -2.61 3.89
C ALA A 324 17.26 -2.64 3.00
N GLU A 325 16.26 -3.44 3.37
CA GLU A 325 14.99 -3.56 2.62
C GLU A 325 14.19 -2.26 2.70
N GLY A 326 14.01 -1.70 3.91
CA GLY A 326 13.27 -0.45 4.09
C GLY A 326 13.99 0.77 3.50
N ARG A 327 15.33 0.74 3.46
CA ARG A 327 16.16 1.72 2.74
C ARG A 327 16.29 1.41 1.23
N GLY A 328 15.61 0.40 0.71
CA GLY A 328 15.62 0.05 -0.71
C GLY A 328 14.84 1.05 -1.56
N ALA A 329 15.16 1.14 -2.85
CA ALA A 329 14.44 2.00 -3.79
C ALA A 329 12.96 1.58 -3.96
N ALA A 330 12.68 0.28 -3.92
CA ALA A 330 11.32 -0.25 -4.01
C ALA A 330 10.45 0.22 -2.83
N ALA A 331 10.94 0.05 -1.59
CA ALA A 331 10.25 0.52 -0.39
C ALA A 331 10.03 2.04 -0.39
N ARG A 332 11.05 2.82 -0.76
CA ARG A 332 10.90 4.28 -0.88
C ARG A 332 9.82 4.69 -1.87
N ARG A 333 9.77 4.05 -3.05
CA ARG A 333 8.78 4.35 -4.10
C ARG A 333 7.36 4.00 -3.64
N GLU A 334 7.17 2.85 -3.03
CA GLU A 334 5.84 2.41 -2.57
C GLU A 334 5.30 3.28 -1.44
N LEU A 335 6.16 3.74 -0.53
CA LEU A 335 5.79 4.63 0.57
C LEU A 335 5.70 6.12 0.16
N ALA A 336 6.19 6.50 -1.02
CA ALA A 336 6.29 7.89 -1.43
C ALA A 336 4.93 8.62 -1.54
N PRO A 337 3.85 8.04 -2.10
CA PRO A 337 2.56 8.72 -2.19
C PRO A 337 2.00 9.08 -0.81
N SER A 338 1.98 8.14 0.13
CA SER A 338 1.51 8.36 1.50
C SER A 338 2.41 9.32 2.27
N ARG A 339 3.74 9.21 2.12
CA ARG A 339 4.69 10.17 2.72
C ARG A 339 4.47 11.58 2.20
N ALA A 340 4.28 11.74 0.89
CA ALA A 340 3.97 13.04 0.29
C ALA A 340 2.64 13.61 0.80
N LEU A 341 1.61 12.77 0.91
CA LEU A 341 0.31 13.19 1.46
C LEU A 341 0.43 13.69 2.91
N LEU A 342 1.20 13.00 3.75
CA LEU A 342 1.45 13.45 5.13
C LEU A 342 2.21 14.78 5.18
N HIS A 343 3.19 14.99 4.29
CA HIS A 343 3.86 16.30 4.18
C HIS A 343 2.90 17.41 3.72
N ILE A 344 1.99 17.12 2.79
CA ILE A 344 0.93 18.07 2.39
C ILE A 344 0.01 18.37 3.57
N ALA A 345 -0.37 17.35 4.35
CA ALA A 345 -1.16 17.52 5.57
C ALA A 345 -0.42 18.32 6.66
N LEU A 346 0.91 18.42 6.59
CA LEU A 346 1.73 19.29 7.45
C LEU A 346 2.03 20.66 6.84
N GLY A 347 1.53 20.96 5.64
CA GLY A 347 1.82 22.19 4.91
C GLY A 347 3.22 22.24 4.27
N ASP A 348 4.01 21.17 4.34
CA ASP A 348 5.34 21.07 3.75
C ASP A 348 5.28 20.60 2.28
N LEU A 349 4.79 21.49 1.43
CA LEU A 349 4.61 21.25 0.00
C LEU A 349 5.95 21.07 -0.75
N THR A 350 7.04 21.62 -0.21
CA THR A 350 8.39 21.50 -0.77
C THR A 350 8.89 20.08 -0.64
N THR A 351 8.83 19.51 0.57
CA THR A 351 9.24 18.12 0.80
C THR A 351 8.29 17.15 0.11
N ALA A 352 6.98 17.41 0.10
CA ALA A 352 6.03 16.60 -0.66
C ALA A 352 6.42 16.50 -2.15
N THR A 353 6.74 17.63 -2.78
CA THR A 353 7.23 17.67 -4.17
C THR A 353 8.52 16.87 -4.35
N ALA A 354 9.48 17.00 -3.42
CA ALA A 354 10.75 16.28 -3.48
C ALA A 354 10.56 14.76 -3.36
N VAL A 355 9.64 14.31 -2.50
CA VAL A 355 9.27 12.89 -2.34
C VAL A 355 8.61 12.36 -3.62
N LEU A 356 7.65 13.09 -4.19
CA LEU A 356 6.95 12.69 -5.42
C LEU A 356 7.90 12.58 -6.63
N ARG A 357 8.95 13.41 -6.70
CA ARG A 357 9.98 13.34 -7.75
C ARG A 357 10.80 12.05 -7.74
N GLN A 358 10.77 11.27 -6.65
CA GLN A 358 11.44 9.97 -6.56
C GLN A 358 10.69 8.87 -7.33
N LEU A 359 9.40 9.09 -7.62
CA LEU A 359 8.60 8.21 -8.47
C LEU A 359 8.96 8.40 -9.94
N ASP A 360 8.77 7.34 -10.74
CA ASP A 360 9.01 7.37 -12.17
C ASP A 360 8.16 8.47 -12.84
N SER A 361 8.67 9.08 -13.91
CA SER A 361 8.05 10.29 -14.50
C SER A 361 6.65 10.08 -15.08
N GLY A 362 6.29 8.84 -15.44
CA GLY A 362 4.95 8.47 -15.90
C GLY A 362 4.08 7.86 -14.79
N SER A 363 4.51 7.89 -13.53
CA SER A 363 3.74 7.32 -12.43
C SER A 363 2.44 8.10 -12.21
N VAL A 364 1.30 7.40 -12.17
CA VAL A 364 0.00 8.01 -11.86
C VAL A 364 0.02 8.70 -10.49
N HIS A 365 0.52 8.00 -9.46
CA HIS A 365 0.63 8.56 -8.11
C HIS A 365 1.47 9.84 -8.04
N ARG A 366 2.52 9.94 -8.88
CA ARG A 366 3.33 11.17 -8.98
C ARG A 366 2.49 12.33 -9.46
N HIS A 367 1.72 12.14 -10.52
CA HIS A 367 0.91 13.21 -11.11
C HIS A 367 -0.28 13.58 -10.23
N VAL A 368 -0.99 12.62 -9.65
CA VAL A 368 -2.10 12.88 -8.70
C VAL A 368 -1.58 13.60 -7.45
N GLY A 369 -0.46 13.15 -6.87
CA GLY A 369 0.17 13.83 -5.75
C GLY A 369 0.66 15.24 -6.10
N GLN A 370 1.24 15.43 -7.29
CA GLN A 370 1.66 16.76 -7.73
C GLN A 370 0.46 17.67 -7.99
N ALA A 371 -0.64 17.16 -8.55
CA ALA A 371 -1.88 17.92 -8.73
C ALA A 371 -2.40 18.47 -7.40
N ARG A 372 -2.37 17.64 -6.34
CA ARG A 372 -2.72 18.05 -4.97
C ARG A 372 -1.81 19.16 -4.45
N VAL A 373 -0.50 19.05 -4.65
CA VAL A 373 0.46 20.11 -4.30
C VAL A 373 0.17 21.41 -5.05
N GLU A 374 0.00 21.34 -6.38
CA GLU A 374 -0.27 22.54 -7.19
C GLU A 374 -1.59 23.20 -6.77
N LEU A 375 -2.62 22.41 -6.47
CA LEU A 375 -3.90 22.93 -6.03
C LEU A 375 -3.80 23.61 -4.66
N ALA A 376 -3.07 23.01 -3.71
CA ALA A 376 -2.74 23.61 -2.40
C ALA A 376 -1.91 24.90 -2.53
N LEU A 377 -1.09 25.03 -3.57
CA LEU A 377 -0.37 26.27 -3.90
C LEU A 377 -1.24 27.31 -4.63
N GLY A 378 -2.51 27.03 -4.92
CA GLY A 378 -3.38 27.92 -5.68
C GLY A 378 -3.24 27.82 -7.20
N ARG A 379 -2.43 26.89 -7.71
CA ARG A 379 -1.99 26.80 -9.10
C ARG A 379 -2.91 25.91 -9.91
N THR A 380 -4.16 26.32 -10.03
CA THR A 380 -5.26 25.50 -10.57
C THR A 380 -4.97 24.96 -11.97
N GLY A 381 -4.40 25.77 -12.87
CA GLY A 381 -4.03 25.33 -14.22
C GLY A 381 -2.95 24.26 -14.24
N ALA A 382 -1.94 24.38 -13.37
CA ALA A 382 -0.88 23.38 -13.24
C ALA A 382 -1.43 22.06 -12.67
N ALA A 383 -2.35 22.12 -11.70
CA ALA A 383 -3.03 20.94 -11.15
C ALA A 383 -3.79 20.18 -12.24
N LEU A 384 -4.63 20.87 -13.02
CA LEU A 384 -5.35 20.26 -14.16
C LEU A 384 -4.40 19.70 -15.22
N GLN A 385 -3.25 20.35 -15.46
CA GLN A 385 -2.24 19.81 -16.38
C GLN A 385 -1.64 18.49 -15.86
N GLN A 386 -1.40 18.35 -14.55
CA GLN A 386 -0.93 17.08 -13.98
C GLN A 386 -1.99 15.98 -14.15
N LEU A 387 -3.26 16.27 -13.86
CA LEU A 387 -4.35 15.30 -13.99
C LEU A 387 -4.57 14.86 -15.44
N ARG A 388 -4.46 15.78 -16.41
CA ARG A 388 -4.54 15.45 -17.85
C ARG A 388 -3.46 14.47 -18.32
N ARG A 389 -2.28 14.44 -17.69
CA ARG A 389 -1.21 13.49 -18.05
C ARG A 389 -1.59 12.04 -17.77
N VAL A 390 -2.60 11.82 -16.93
CA VAL A 390 -3.01 10.48 -16.48
C VAL A 390 -4.46 10.14 -16.81
N ALA A 391 -5.20 11.03 -17.48
CA ALA A 391 -6.63 10.86 -17.75
C ALA A 391 -7.00 9.61 -18.59
N GLY A 392 -6.04 9.02 -19.32
CA GLY A 392 -6.23 7.79 -20.10
C GLY A 392 -5.52 6.55 -19.52
N GLU A 393 -4.85 6.69 -18.37
CA GLU A 393 -4.15 5.58 -17.74
C GLU A 393 -5.12 4.70 -16.95
N LEU A 394 -4.84 3.40 -16.89
CA LEU A 394 -5.58 2.49 -16.02
C LEU A 394 -5.25 2.81 -14.56
N MET A 395 -6.28 3.01 -13.75
CA MET A 395 -6.18 3.30 -12.31
C MET A 395 -7.11 2.38 -11.54
N ASP A 396 -6.69 2.02 -10.32
CA ASP A 396 -7.64 1.51 -9.33
C ASP A 396 -8.64 2.60 -8.90
N SER A 397 -9.72 2.17 -8.27
CA SER A 397 -10.82 3.03 -7.82
C SER A 397 -10.35 4.11 -6.85
N ARG A 398 -9.34 3.84 -6.02
CA ARG A 398 -8.80 4.77 -5.02
C ARG A 398 -8.06 5.93 -5.66
N VAL A 399 -7.13 5.65 -6.54
CA VAL A 399 -6.37 6.68 -7.24
C VAL A 399 -7.29 7.48 -8.18
N ARG A 400 -8.26 6.81 -8.80
CA ARG A 400 -9.26 7.48 -9.65
C ARG A 400 -10.15 8.44 -8.84
N ALA A 401 -10.60 8.04 -7.66
CA ALA A 401 -11.38 8.90 -6.77
C ALA A 401 -10.56 10.12 -6.32
N GLU A 402 -9.29 9.94 -5.95
CA GLU A 402 -8.40 11.06 -5.63
C GLU A 402 -8.23 12.03 -6.82
N ALA A 403 -8.02 11.51 -8.02
CA ALA A 403 -7.86 12.32 -9.23
C ALA A 403 -9.12 13.14 -9.55
N LEU A 404 -10.30 12.51 -9.48
CA LEU A 404 -11.59 13.17 -9.74
C LEU A 404 -11.97 14.16 -8.65
N SER A 405 -11.64 13.89 -7.38
CA SER A 405 -11.79 14.86 -6.29
C SER A 405 -10.96 16.12 -6.55
N LEU A 406 -9.70 15.96 -6.95
CA LEU A 406 -8.82 17.08 -7.27
C LEU A 406 -9.23 17.82 -8.55
N GLU A 407 -9.71 17.10 -9.58
CA GLU A 407 -10.23 17.72 -10.81
C GLU A 407 -11.47 18.54 -10.52
N SER A 408 -12.42 17.97 -9.78
CA SER A 408 -13.67 18.64 -9.39
C SER A 408 -13.39 19.89 -8.58
N ALA A 409 -12.54 19.77 -7.54
CA ALA A 409 -12.06 20.90 -6.75
C ALA A 409 -11.42 22.00 -7.61
N ALA A 410 -10.52 21.64 -8.52
CA ALA A 410 -9.88 22.59 -9.42
C ALA A 410 -10.89 23.29 -10.36
N LEU A 411 -11.87 22.57 -10.90
CA LEU A 411 -12.89 23.12 -11.80
C LEU A 411 -13.89 24.01 -11.07
N LEU A 412 -14.16 23.77 -9.79
CA LEU A 412 -15.05 24.57 -8.95
C LEU A 412 -14.51 25.99 -8.69
N ARG A 413 -13.20 26.20 -8.80
CA ARG A 413 -12.58 27.53 -8.71
C ARG A 413 -12.91 28.46 -9.87
N PHE A 414 -13.38 27.93 -11.00
CA PHE A 414 -13.74 28.73 -12.17
C PHE A 414 -15.25 29.00 -12.22
N ALA A 415 -15.63 30.04 -12.97
CA ALA A 415 -17.02 30.25 -13.36
C ALA A 415 -17.57 29.00 -14.08
N GLY A 416 -18.86 28.70 -13.87
CA GLY A 416 -19.43 27.39 -14.21
C GLY A 416 -19.29 26.93 -15.66
N GLY A 417 -19.46 25.63 -15.89
CA GLY A 417 -19.42 25.05 -17.22
C GLY A 417 -19.83 23.57 -17.23
N PRO A 418 -20.07 22.97 -18.40
CA PRO A 418 -20.49 21.57 -18.52
C PRO A 418 -19.48 20.59 -17.90
N ARG A 419 -18.18 20.76 -18.15
CA ARG A 419 -17.14 19.86 -17.60
C ARG A 419 -17.12 19.84 -16.07
N ARG A 420 -17.41 20.97 -15.41
CA ARG A 420 -17.52 21.04 -13.95
C ARG A 420 -18.63 20.13 -13.41
N ARG A 421 -19.82 20.18 -14.02
CA ARG A 421 -20.95 19.31 -13.62
C ARG A 421 -20.61 17.85 -13.87
N THR A 422 -20.11 17.53 -15.06
CA THR A 422 -19.73 16.16 -15.42
C THR A 422 -18.66 15.60 -14.48
N ALA A 423 -17.64 16.37 -14.10
CA ALA A 423 -16.61 15.90 -13.18
C ALA A 423 -17.17 15.60 -11.77
N VAL A 424 -18.08 16.44 -11.27
CA VAL A 424 -18.76 16.23 -9.97
C VAL A 424 -19.69 15.01 -10.02
N GLU A 425 -20.43 14.82 -11.11
CA GLU A 425 -21.27 13.65 -11.33
C GLU A 425 -20.43 12.36 -11.44
N GLU A 426 -19.35 12.38 -12.22
CA GLU A 426 -18.40 11.26 -12.36
C GLU A 426 -17.77 10.88 -11.01
N LEU A 427 -17.39 11.88 -10.21
CA LEU A 427 -16.88 11.66 -8.85
C LEU A 427 -17.95 11.04 -7.96
N GLY A 428 -19.14 11.62 -7.91
CA GLY A 428 -20.24 11.16 -7.06
C GLY A 428 -20.63 9.72 -7.36
N GLU A 429 -20.76 9.35 -8.64
CA GLU A 429 -21.07 7.97 -9.04
C GLU A 429 -19.95 7.00 -8.67
N LEU A 430 -18.68 7.39 -8.87
CA LEU A 430 -17.56 6.56 -8.47
C LEU A 430 -17.55 6.32 -6.95
N LEU A 431 -17.69 7.38 -6.15
CA LEU A 431 -17.69 7.27 -4.69
C LEU A 431 -18.83 6.36 -4.19
N ARG A 432 -20.03 6.48 -4.79
CA ARG A 432 -21.17 5.62 -4.46
C ARG A 432 -20.92 4.16 -4.84
N ALA A 433 -20.49 3.93 -6.08
CA ALA A 433 -20.25 2.60 -6.62
C ALA A 433 -19.10 1.86 -5.91
N SER A 434 -18.10 2.59 -5.42
CA SER A 434 -16.94 2.00 -4.75
C SER A 434 -17.04 2.04 -3.22
N GLY A 435 -17.96 2.82 -2.64
CA GLY A 435 -18.12 3.01 -1.19
C GLY A 435 -17.03 3.89 -0.56
N GLN A 436 -16.32 4.70 -1.35
CA GLN A 436 -15.24 5.55 -0.87
C GLN A 436 -15.76 6.89 -0.36
N ARG A 437 -15.12 7.43 0.67
CA ARG A 437 -15.41 8.75 1.24
C ARG A 437 -14.14 9.54 1.55
N LEU A 438 -13.06 8.85 1.90
CA LEU A 438 -11.80 9.46 2.30
C LEU A 438 -11.25 10.43 1.24
N ALA A 439 -11.40 10.10 -0.05
CA ALA A 439 -10.93 10.92 -1.16
C ALA A 439 -11.49 12.35 -1.18
N VAL A 440 -12.71 12.58 -0.65
CA VAL A 440 -13.32 13.91 -0.53
C VAL A 440 -12.56 14.76 0.50
N ALA A 441 -12.10 14.15 1.59
CA ALA A 441 -11.37 14.83 2.65
C ALA A 441 -9.86 15.04 2.35
N LEU A 442 -9.37 14.57 1.20
CA LEU A 442 -7.98 14.70 0.75
C LEU A 442 -7.77 15.78 -0.33
N VAL A 443 -8.73 16.69 -0.49
CA VAL A 443 -8.57 17.93 -1.26
C VAL A 443 -8.06 19.06 -0.37
N PRO A 444 -7.38 20.10 -0.90
CA PRO A 444 -6.93 21.22 -0.09
C PRO A 444 -8.09 21.89 0.66
N VAL A 445 -7.83 22.42 1.85
CA VAL A 445 -8.88 22.93 2.75
C VAL A 445 -9.75 24.02 2.13
N ASP A 446 -9.18 24.86 1.26
CA ASP A 446 -9.88 25.98 0.62
C ASP A 446 -10.90 25.48 -0.43
N ASP A 447 -10.67 24.29 -0.98
CA ASP A 447 -11.54 23.67 -2.01
C ASP A 447 -12.60 22.75 -1.42
N PHE A 448 -12.39 22.29 -0.18
CA PHE A 448 -13.20 21.28 0.46
C PHE A 448 -14.70 21.68 0.59
N PRO A 449 -15.06 22.88 1.09
CA PRO A 449 -16.47 23.27 1.20
C PRO A 449 -17.18 23.29 -0.15
N GLY A 450 -16.52 23.84 -1.18
CA GLY A 450 -17.08 23.92 -2.53
C GLY A 450 -17.32 22.54 -3.16
N LEU A 451 -16.44 21.57 -2.89
CA LEU A 451 -16.61 20.20 -3.35
C LEU A 451 -17.78 19.50 -2.66
N VAL A 452 -17.90 19.65 -1.33
CA VAL A 452 -19.00 19.11 -0.54
C VAL A 452 -20.34 19.68 -1.00
N ASP A 453 -20.43 21.00 -1.15
CA ASP A 453 -21.66 21.67 -1.61
C ASP A 453 -22.04 21.23 -3.03
N ALA A 454 -21.06 21.06 -3.92
CA ALA A 454 -21.29 20.61 -5.29
C ALA A 454 -21.81 19.17 -5.35
N LEU A 455 -21.23 18.25 -4.57
CA LEU A 455 -21.68 16.86 -4.48
C LEU A 455 -23.10 16.77 -3.89
N ALA A 456 -23.36 17.49 -2.80
CA ALA A 456 -24.68 17.54 -2.18
C ALA A 456 -25.73 18.12 -3.15
N GLY A 457 -25.42 19.23 -3.82
CA GLY A 457 -26.29 19.86 -4.80
C GLY A 457 -26.54 19.01 -6.06
N ALA A 458 -25.64 18.10 -6.39
CA ALA A 458 -25.78 17.14 -7.49
C ALA A 458 -26.51 15.84 -7.07
N GLY A 459 -26.98 15.73 -5.82
CA GLY A 459 -27.74 14.56 -5.33
C GLY A 459 -26.88 13.42 -4.77
N PHE A 460 -25.62 13.68 -4.43
CA PHE A 460 -24.71 12.73 -3.81
C PHE A 460 -24.53 13.01 -2.30
N GLY A 461 -25.62 13.34 -1.60
CA GLY A 461 -25.57 13.58 -0.15
C GLY A 461 -25.24 12.32 0.68
N ASP A 462 -25.62 11.15 0.18
CA ASP A 462 -25.38 9.84 0.78
C ASP A 462 -23.88 9.47 0.88
N VAL A 463 -23.07 9.86 -0.11
CA VAL A 463 -21.62 9.61 -0.08
C VAL A 463 -20.88 10.56 0.87
N LEU A 464 -21.54 11.63 1.32
CA LEU A 464 -20.99 12.61 2.26
C LEU A 464 -21.31 12.28 3.72
N GLU A 465 -22.14 11.27 3.99
CA GLU A 465 -22.46 10.84 5.34
C GLU A 465 -21.19 10.41 6.11
N GLY A 466 -20.96 11.04 7.25
CA GLY A 466 -19.79 10.79 8.10
C GLY A 466 -18.48 11.44 7.61
N VAL A 467 -18.48 12.12 6.47
CA VAL A 467 -17.33 12.94 6.04
C VAL A 467 -17.13 14.08 7.06
N PRO A 468 -15.89 14.36 7.50
CA PRO A 468 -15.62 15.40 8.48
C PRO A 468 -16.02 16.78 7.95
N ALA A 469 -16.30 17.72 8.86
CA ALA A 469 -16.66 19.09 8.48
C ALA A 469 -15.50 19.90 7.85
N ARG A 470 -14.29 19.34 7.82
CA ARG A 470 -13.07 19.98 7.31
C ARG A 470 -12.18 18.95 6.60
N SER A 471 -11.37 19.43 5.67
CA SER A 471 -10.31 18.64 5.03
C SER A 471 -9.29 18.11 6.05
N LEU A 472 -8.69 16.96 5.74
CA LEU A 472 -7.53 16.41 6.47
C LEU A 472 -6.21 17.10 6.10
N LEU A 473 -6.23 18.03 5.14
CA LEU A 473 -5.06 18.80 4.70
C LEU A 473 -5.07 20.19 5.31
N LEU A 474 -3.88 20.71 5.59
CA LEU A 474 -3.72 22.06 6.14
C LEU A 474 -3.99 23.16 5.09
N PRO A 475 -4.27 24.39 5.55
CA PRO A 475 -4.40 25.55 4.69
C PRO A 475 -3.19 25.78 3.82
N ARG A 476 -3.45 26.47 2.70
CA ARG A 476 -2.39 27.04 1.90
C ARG A 476 -1.44 27.82 2.82
N PRO A 477 -0.12 27.53 2.79
CA PRO A 477 0.82 28.39 3.49
C PRO A 477 0.67 29.79 2.94
N GLU A 478 0.44 30.78 3.82
CA GLU A 478 0.37 32.18 3.42
C GLU A 478 1.59 32.48 2.55
N GLY A 479 1.35 32.80 1.28
CA GLY A 479 2.43 33.05 0.33
C GLY A 479 3.32 34.17 0.87
N GLU A 480 4.59 34.18 0.48
CA GLU A 480 5.52 35.24 0.88
C GLU A 480 4.86 36.60 0.57
N PRO A 481 4.62 37.44 1.60
CA PRO A 481 3.84 38.66 1.41
C PRO A 481 4.51 39.51 0.34
N LEU A 482 3.69 40.11 -0.51
CA LEU A 482 4.18 41.14 -1.40
C LEU A 482 4.70 42.28 -0.52
N SER A 483 5.93 42.70 -0.80
CA SER A 483 6.49 43.88 -0.15
C SER A 483 5.67 45.12 -0.53
N PRO A 484 5.71 46.20 0.26
CA PRO A 484 5.00 47.44 -0.07
C PRO A 484 5.31 47.97 -1.48
N ARG A 485 6.54 47.75 -1.98
CA ARG A 485 6.95 48.13 -3.34
C ARG A 485 6.32 47.23 -4.41
N GLU A 486 6.18 45.94 -4.15
CA GLU A 486 5.52 45.00 -5.05
C GLU A 486 4.01 45.28 -5.10
N LEU A 487 3.39 45.62 -3.97
CA LEU A 487 1.99 46.06 -3.92
C LEU A 487 1.76 47.35 -4.71
N ALA A 488 2.62 48.37 -4.53
CA ALA A 488 2.54 49.61 -5.29
C ALA A 488 2.68 49.37 -6.80
N VAL A 489 3.57 48.46 -7.22
CA VAL A 489 3.66 48.03 -8.63
C VAL A 489 2.34 47.42 -9.08
N LEU A 490 1.76 46.49 -8.31
CA LEU A 490 0.50 45.80 -8.63
C LEU A 490 -0.69 46.77 -8.76
N GLU A 491 -0.79 47.77 -7.87
CA GLU A 491 -1.82 48.81 -7.90
C GLU A 491 -1.76 49.67 -9.16
N VAL A 492 -0.56 50.06 -9.58
CA VAL A 492 -0.39 50.80 -10.84
C VAL A 492 -0.64 49.87 -12.04
N TYR A 493 -0.26 48.60 -11.92
CA TYR A 493 -0.43 47.61 -12.97
C TYR A 493 -1.89 47.26 -13.26
N LEU A 494 -2.79 47.47 -12.30
CA LEU A 494 -4.25 47.45 -12.51
C LEU A 494 -4.69 48.52 -13.51
N ARG A 495 -4.11 49.73 -13.45
CA ARG A 495 -4.50 50.89 -14.26
C ARG A 495 -3.84 50.92 -15.64
N THR A 496 -2.55 50.56 -15.72
CA THR A 496 -1.80 50.54 -16.97
C THR A 496 -1.07 49.22 -17.19
N SER A 497 -1.11 48.72 -18.42
CA SER A 497 -0.38 47.52 -18.85
C SER A 497 1.05 47.84 -19.30
N ARG A 498 1.42 49.11 -19.44
CA ARG A 498 2.71 49.54 -19.99
C ARG A 498 3.75 49.76 -18.89
N VAL A 499 4.75 48.88 -18.84
CA VAL A 499 5.84 48.92 -17.86
C VAL A 499 6.56 50.29 -17.77
N PRO A 500 6.79 51.05 -18.86
CA PRO A 500 7.37 52.39 -18.75
C PRO A 500 6.48 53.40 -18.00
N GLU A 501 5.16 53.31 -18.15
CA GLU A 501 4.20 54.19 -17.46
C GLU A 501 4.18 53.87 -15.96
N VAL A 502 4.23 52.56 -15.61
CA VAL A 502 4.38 52.11 -14.21
C VAL A 502 5.66 52.66 -13.57
N ALA A 503 6.77 52.65 -14.32
CA ALA A 503 8.06 53.13 -13.85
C ALA A 503 8.05 54.64 -13.60
N GLN A 504 7.42 55.40 -14.51
CA GLN A 504 7.24 56.84 -14.38
C GLN A 504 6.40 57.20 -13.16
N GLU A 505 5.27 56.51 -12.97
CA GLU A 505 4.34 56.78 -11.87
C GLU A 505 4.93 56.46 -10.50
N LEU A 506 5.75 55.40 -10.40
CA LEU A 506 6.41 55.01 -9.16
C LEU A 506 7.78 55.68 -8.95
N GLY A 507 8.26 56.50 -9.89
CA GLY A 507 9.56 57.18 -9.79
C GLY A 507 10.76 56.24 -9.77
N VAL A 508 10.69 55.09 -10.45
CA VAL A 508 11.75 54.06 -10.49
C VAL A 508 12.17 53.72 -11.92
N SER A 509 13.28 53.00 -12.09
CA SER A 509 13.70 52.55 -13.43
C SER A 509 12.78 51.45 -13.99
N VAL A 510 12.65 51.39 -15.32
CA VAL A 510 11.92 50.32 -16.03
C VAL A 510 12.45 48.92 -15.65
N ASN A 511 13.76 48.78 -15.42
CA ASN A 511 14.36 47.52 -15.01
C ASN A 511 13.94 47.12 -13.59
N THR A 512 13.80 48.09 -12.70
CA THR A 512 13.27 47.87 -11.34
C THR A 512 11.85 47.31 -11.43
N VAL A 513 10.97 47.93 -12.24
CA VAL A 513 9.60 47.43 -12.42
C VAL A 513 9.59 46.02 -13.03
N LYS A 514 10.41 45.73 -14.04
CA LYS A 514 10.50 44.37 -14.61
C LYS A 514 10.94 43.32 -13.58
N SER A 515 11.91 43.65 -12.73
CA SER A 515 12.35 42.76 -11.65
C SER A 515 11.28 42.57 -10.59
N GLN A 516 10.56 43.64 -10.21
CA GLN A 516 9.43 43.55 -9.27
C GLN A 516 8.27 42.74 -9.87
N ILE A 517 7.92 42.91 -11.15
CA ILE A 517 6.90 42.09 -11.84
C ILE A 517 7.30 40.62 -11.84
N ARG A 518 8.57 40.28 -12.11
CA ARG A 518 9.03 38.88 -12.00
C ARG A 518 8.94 38.34 -10.58
N SER A 519 9.28 39.15 -9.59
CA SER A 519 9.15 38.77 -8.17
C SER A 519 7.68 38.58 -7.79
N ILE A 520 6.79 39.48 -8.21
CA ILE A 520 5.33 39.36 -8.05
C ILE A 520 4.82 38.08 -8.71
N TYR A 521 5.18 37.82 -9.97
CA TYR A 521 4.75 36.61 -10.68
C TYR A 521 5.21 35.35 -9.97
N ARG A 522 6.44 35.34 -9.45
CA ARG A 522 6.97 34.24 -8.64
C ARG A 522 6.23 34.09 -7.30
N LYS A 523 6.00 35.20 -6.58
CA LYS A 523 5.35 35.20 -5.25
C LYS A 523 3.86 34.88 -5.30
N LEU A 524 3.17 35.34 -6.34
CA LEU A 524 1.76 35.05 -6.57
C LEU A 524 1.54 33.71 -7.30
N ASP A 525 2.61 33.17 -7.87
CA ASP A 525 2.65 32.02 -8.78
C ASP A 525 1.70 32.13 -9.98
N VAL A 526 2.01 33.09 -10.83
CA VAL A 526 1.24 33.43 -12.02
C VAL A 526 2.19 33.64 -13.19
N SER A 527 1.70 33.38 -14.39
CA SER A 527 2.50 33.43 -15.61
C SER A 527 2.32 34.72 -16.39
N ASN A 528 1.24 35.46 -16.13
CA ASN A 528 0.87 36.67 -16.86
C ASN A 528 0.17 37.70 -15.97
N ARG A 529 -0.06 38.88 -16.55
CA ARG A 529 -0.64 40.04 -15.85
C ARG A 529 -2.07 39.78 -15.41
N ASP A 530 -2.88 39.15 -16.25
CA ASP A 530 -4.30 38.99 -15.97
C ASP A 530 -4.52 37.98 -14.84
N GLU A 531 -3.74 36.90 -14.80
CA GLU A 531 -3.64 36.00 -13.65
C GLU A 531 -3.17 36.73 -12.39
N ALA A 532 -2.15 37.58 -12.49
CA ALA A 532 -1.65 38.36 -11.36
C ALA A 532 -2.72 39.29 -10.77
N ILE A 533 -3.49 39.97 -11.62
CA ILE A 533 -4.58 40.86 -11.21
C ILE A 533 -5.74 40.06 -10.59
N ALA A 534 -6.14 38.95 -11.21
CA ALA A 534 -7.20 38.10 -10.67
C ALA A 534 -6.86 37.61 -9.26
N VAL A 535 -5.63 37.12 -9.06
CA VAL A 535 -5.12 36.70 -7.75
C VAL A 535 -5.04 37.86 -6.76
N ALA A 536 -4.66 39.06 -7.22
CA ALA A 536 -4.54 40.23 -6.38
C ALA A 536 -5.90 40.71 -5.83
N LEU A 537 -6.95 40.66 -6.65
CA LEU A 537 -8.31 41.02 -6.29
C LEU A 537 -8.93 39.96 -5.36
N ASP A 538 -8.76 38.68 -5.69
CA ASP A 538 -9.23 37.54 -4.90
C ASP A 538 -8.65 37.53 -3.48
N ARG A 539 -7.35 37.83 -3.35
CA ARG A 539 -6.66 37.92 -2.05
C ARG A 539 -6.78 39.29 -1.37
N HIS A 540 -7.60 40.20 -1.90
CA HIS A 540 -7.76 41.57 -1.41
C HIS A 540 -6.43 42.34 -1.22
N LEU A 541 -5.41 42.04 -2.03
CA LEU A 541 -4.10 42.71 -1.99
C LEU A 541 -4.16 44.12 -2.58
N VAL A 542 -5.14 44.36 -3.43
CA VAL A 542 -5.40 45.63 -4.12
C VAL A 542 -6.91 45.83 -4.23
N ARG A 543 -7.36 47.08 -4.25
CA ARG A 543 -8.78 47.41 -4.43
C ARG A 543 -9.01 47.97 -5.83
N PRO A 544 -10.04 47.51 -6.56
CA PRO A 544 -10.49 48.23 -7.75
C PRO A 544 -11.03 49.59 -7.27
N GLN A 545 -10.61 50.67 -7.92
CA GLN A 545 -11.24 51.98 -7.73
C GLN A 545 -12.51 52.03 -8.59
N ASP A 546 -13.58 52.60 -8.01
CA ASP A 546 -14.87 52.84 -8.66
C ASP A 546 -14.77 53.65 -9.96
#